data_AF-A0A972Z4J6-F1
#
_entry.id   AF-A0A972Z4J6-F1
#
_cell.length_a   1.000
_cell.length_b   1.000
_cell.length_c   1.000
_cell.angle_alpha   90.00
_cell.angle_beta   90.00
_cell.angle_gamma   90.00
#
_symmetry.space_group_name_H-M   'P 1'
#
loop_
_entity.id
_entity.type
_entity.pdbx_description
1 polymer ?
#
loop_
_entity_poly.entity_id
_entity_poly.type
_entity_poly.pdbx_seq_one_letter_code
_entity_poly.pdbx_strand_id
1 'polypeptide(L)'
;MSDEERLAKIDAVLPGRWDPPAIRAGAIISLVLAVPLTVIAAIVDSDEAGVQAAFFFAAFGGFVIGAGCAAWIQRCGTPLSHGLLTATGTYAAAQAVFIVIQLIAGGDVNWFGVFFTLTLVLGAGLVGGFLGSRLQSKGIRPSSRAHPGGM
;
A
#
# COMPACT_ATOMS: atom_id res chain seq x y z
N MET A 1 -35.13 5.36 -8.34
CA MET A 1 -33.74 5.82 -8.44
C MET A 1 -32.91 4.94 -7.52
N SER A 2 -32.06 4.09 -8.09
CA SER A 2 -31.21 3.17 -7.32
C SER A 2 -30.06 3.92 -6.66
N ASP A 3 -29.44 3.34 -5.63
CA ASP A 3 -28.30 3.96 -4.95
C ASP A 3 -27.09 4.12 -5.89
N GLU A 4 -26.91 3.24 -6.87
CA GLU A 4 -25.90 3.37 -7.91
C GLU A 4 -26.10 4.62 -8.78
N GLU A 5 -27.35 4.93 -9.17
CA GLU A 5 -27.66 6.14 -9.94
C GLU A 5 -27.40 7.41 -9.13
N ARG A 6 -27.65 7.38 -7.80
CA ARG A 6 -27.35 8.50 -6.90
C ARG A 6 -25.85 8.73 -6.76
N LEU A 7 -25.09 7.65 -6.57
CA LEU A 7 -23.63 7.70 -6.46
C LEU A 7 -23.00 8.20 -7.76
N ALA A 8 -23.46 7.71 -8.92
CA ALA A 8 -22.98 8.18 -10.22
C ALA A 8 -23.25 9.68 -10.45
N LYS A 9 -24.42 10.17 -10.02
CA LYS A 9 -24.77 11.60 -10.13
C LYS A 9 -23.95 12.48 -9.18
N ILE A 10 -23.56 11.97 -8.01
CA ILE A 10 -22.67 12.66 -7.08
C ILE A 10 -21.25 12.68 -7.63
N ASP A 11 -20.73 11.54 -8.11
CA ASP A 11 -19.38 11.42 -8.70
C ASP A 11 -19.22 12.31 -9.96
N ALA A 12 -20.29 12.50 -10.72
CA ALA A 12 -20.30 13.39 -11.89
C ALA A 12 -20.08 14.87 -11.53
N VAL A 13 -20.37 15.28 -10.30
CA VAL A 13 -20.25 16.68 -9.82
C VAL A 13 -19.10 16.84 -8.82
N LEU A 14 -18.74 15.78 -8.10
CA LEU A 14 -17.65 15.72 -7.14
C LEU A 14 -16.73 14.55 -7.52
N PRO A 15 -15.71 14.76 -8.39
CA PRO A 15 -14.80 13.70 -8.74
C PRO A 15 -14.15 13.14 -7.46
N GLY A 16 -14.26 11.82 -7.27
CA GLY A 16 -13.77 11.14 -6.08
C GLY A 16 -12.32 11.48 -5.76
N ARG A 17 -12.04 11.79 -4.49
CA ARG A 17 -10.68 12.14 -4.01
C ARG A 17 -9.66 11.03 -4.25
N TRP A 18 -10.13 9.79 -4.34
CA TRP A 18 -9.34 8.59 -4.46
C TRP A 18 -9.65 7.85 -5.76
N ASP A 19 -8.63 7.25 -6.34
CA ASP A 19 -8.63 6.39 -7.53
C ASP A 19 -8.50 4.94 -7.03
N PRO A 20 -9.62 4.21 -6.83
CA PRO A 20 -9.59 2.86 -6.26
C PRO A 20 -8.75 1.87 -7.09
N PRO A 21 -8.77 1.91 -8.45
CA PRO A 21 -7.84 1.14 -9.26
C PRO A 21 -6.37 1.38 -8.92
N ALA A 22 -5.97 2.63 -8.71
CA ALA A 22 -4.60 2.97 -8.32
C ALA A 22 -4.23 2.41 -6.94
N ILE A 23 -5.13 2.56 -5.97
CA ILE A 23 -4.94 2.04 -4.61
C ILE A 23 -4.81 0.52 -4.63
N ARG A 24 -5.71 -0.17 -5.36
CA ARG A 24 -5.71 -1.63 -5.48
C ARG A 24 -4.43 -2.16 -6.10
N ALA A 25 -3.95 -1.53 -7.18
CA ALA A 25 -2.71 -1.94 -7.82
C ALA A 25 -1.50 -1.78 -6.89
N GLY A 26 -1.37 -0.63 -6.21
CA GLY A 26 -0.32 -0.44 -5.20
C GLY A 26 -0.44 -1.41 -4.02
N ALA A 27 -1.65 -1.71 -3.56
CA ALA A 27 -1.90 -2.64 -2.47
C ALA A 27 -1.48 -4.07 -2.83
N ILE A 28 -1.81 -4.54 -4.04
CA ILE A 28 -1.38 -5.86 -4.52
C ILE A 28 0.15 -5.95 -4.55
N ILE A 29 0.83 -4.92 -5.07
CA ILE A 29 2.30 -4.89 -5.10
C ILE A 29 2.88 -4.96 -3.68
N SER A 30 2.36 -4.14 -2.76
CA SER A 30 2.76 -4.18 -1.35
C SER A 30 2.58 -5.56 -0.73
N LEU A 31 1.43 -6.21 -0.96
CA LEU A 31 1.14 -7.53 -0.40
C LEU A 31 2.07 -8.61 -0.96
N VAL A 32 2.24 -8.66 -2.28
CA VAL A 32 3.08 -9.66 -2.95
C VAL A 32 4.53 -9.58 -2.51
N LEU A 33 5.03 -8.37 -2.22
CA LEU A 33 6.40 -8.18 -1.76
C LEU A 33 6.54 -8.38 -0.24
N ALA A 34 5.65 -7.79 0.55
CA ALA A 34 5.80 -7.76 2.00
C ALA A 34 5.34 -9.06 2.69
N VAL A 35 4.19 -9.63 2.27
CA VAL A 35 3.58 -10.77 2.98
C VAL A 35 4.49 -12.00 2.97
N PRO A 36 5.05 -12.45 1.83
CA PRO A 36 5.92 -13.62 1.82
C PRO A 36 7.15 -13.43 2.70
N LEU A 37 7.76 -12.24 2.69
CA LEU A 37 8.92 -11.93 3.52
C LEU A 37 8.59 -11.99 5.01
N THR A 38 7.45 -11.43 5.42
CA THR A 38 6.98 -11.50 6.81
C THR A 38 6.71 -12.94 7.24
N VAL A 39 6.11 -13.76 6.38
CA VAL A 39 5.86 -15.18 6.67
C VAL A 39 7.17 -15.96 6.79
N ILE A 40 8.11 -15.76 5.88
CA ILE A 40 9.43 -16.40 5.93
C ILE A 40 10.15 -15.99 7.21
N ALA A 41 10.14 -14.70 7.56
CA ALA A 41 10.78 -14.18 8.77
C ALA A 41 10.21 -14.83 10.05
N ALA A 42 8.91 -15.12 10.07
CA ALA A 42 8.26 -15.79 11.20
C ALA A 42 8.65 -17.28 11.31
N ILE A 43 9.05 -17.92 10.21
CA ILE A 43 9.44 -19.34 10.17
C ILE A 43 10.94 -19.51 10.44
N VAL A 44 11.76 -18.57 9.96
CA VAL A 44 13.24 -18.68 9.97
C VAL A 44 13.86 -18.56 11.35
N ASP A 45 13.08 -18.27 12.40
CA ASP A 45 13.47 -18.14 13.82
C ASP A 45 14.99 -18.10 14.07
N SER A 46 15.56 -16.91 13.85
CA SER A 46 17.00 -16.67 13.90
C SER A 46 17.34 -15.82 15.12
N ASP A 47 18.27 -16.30 15.94
CA ASP A 47 18.83 -15.55 17.07
C ASP A 47 19.63 -14.31 16.61
N GLU A 48 19.94 -14.20 15.30
CA GLU A 48 20.65 -13.07 14.73
C GLU A 48 19.71 -11.91 14.42
N ALA A 49 19.76 -10.88 15.26
CA ALA A 49 18.98 -9.64 15.08
C ALA A 49 19.13 -9.01 13.68
N GLY A 50 20.29 -9.19 13.03
CA GLY A 50 20.55 -8.67 11.69
C GLY A 50 19.68 -9.33 10.60
N VAL A 51 19.46 -10.64 10.69
CA VAL A 51 18.65 -11.39 9.71
C VAL A 51 17.19 -10.96 9.82
N GLN A 52 16.66 -10.88 11.03
CA GLN A 52 15.28 -10.45 11.27
C GLN A 52 15.06 -8.99 10.82
N ALA A 53 16.03 -8.11 11.09
CA ALA A 53 15.99 -6.73 10.61
C ALA A 53 15.99 -6.65 9.07
N ALA A 54 16.80 -7.48 8.39
CA ALA A 54 16.84 -7.51 6.93
C ALA A 54 15.48 -7.88 6.32
N PHE A 55 14.80 -8.91 6.84
CA PHE A 55 13.45 -9.26 6.40
C PHE A 55 12.45 -8.13 6.64
N PHE A 56 12.51 -7.50 7.82
CA PHE A 56 11.66 -6.37 8.14
C PHE A 56 11.84 -5.21 7.15
N PHE A 57 13.08 -4.80 6.88
CA PHE A 57 13.36 -3.71 5.94
C PHE A 57 13.05 -4.08 4.48
N ALA A 58 13.20 -5.34 4.10
CA ALA A 58 12.80 -5.81 2.78
C ALA A 58 11.26 -5.77 2.62
N ALA A 59 10.50 -6.22 3.63
CA ALA A 59 9.04 -6.12 3.64
C ALA A 59 8.58 -4.64 3.65
N PHE A 60 9.25 -3.81 4.44
CA PHE A 60 9.06 -2.35 4.46
C PHE A 60 9.27 -1.72 3.08
N GLY A 61 10.33 -2.12 2.37
CA GLY A 61 10.58 -1.71 0.99
C GLY A 61 9.42 -2.05 0.05
N GLY A 62 8.78 -3.20 0.24
CA GLY A 62 7.55 -3.59 -0.46
C GLY A 62 6.43 -2.54 -0.31
N PHE A 63 6.20 -2.04 0.91
CA PHE A 63 5.21 -0.98 1.16
C PHE A 63 5.59 0.35 0.50
N VAL A 64 6.88 0.73 0.51
CA VAL A 64 7.37 1.94 -0.18
C VAL A 64 7.09 1.84 -1.68
N ILE A 65 7.41 0.69 -2.28
CA ILE A 65 7.22 0.45 -3.71
C ILE A 65 5.75 0.49 -4.07
N GLY A 66 4.88 -0.25 -3.35
CA GLY A 66 3.46 -0.27 -3.63
C GLY A 66 2.77 1.09 -3.44
N ALA A 67 3.14 1.84 -2.38
CA ALA A 67 2.68 3.21 -2.18
C ALA A 67 3.13 4.14 -3.31
N GLY A 68 4.38 4.00 -3.76
CA GLY A 68 4.91 4.74 -4.91
C GLY A 68 4.20 4.42 -6.21
N CYS A 69 3.87 3.15 -6.45
CA CYS A 69 3.08 2.74 -7.60
C CYS A 69 1.68 3.36 -7.57
N ALA A 70 0.98 3.31 -6.43
CA ALA A 70 -0.34 3.94 -6.29
C ALA A 70 -0.27 5.45 -6.57
N ALA A 71 0.71 6.13 -6.00
CA ALA A 71 0.93 7.56 -6.21
C ALA A 71 1.37 7.90 -7.64
N TRP A 72 2.05 6.99 -8.34
CA TRP A 72 2.50 7.19 -9.71
C TRP A 72 1.38 6.98 -10.73
N ILE A 73 0.47 6.03 -10.49
CA ILE A 73 -0.60 5.71 -11.43
C ILE A 73 -1.93 6.43 -11.16
N GLN A 74 -2.12 7.01 -9.97
CA GLN A 74 -3.36 7.74 -9.65
C GLN A 74 -3.68 8.89 -10.63
N ARG A 75 -4.97 9.21 -10.76
CA ARG A 75 -5.49 10.25 -11.67
C ARG A 75 -6.10 11.46 -10.96
N CYS A 76 -6.34 11.40 -9.65
CA CYS A 76 -7.07 12.41 -8.89
C CYS A 76 -6.21 13.61 -8.41
N GLY A 77 -4.92 13.65 -8.77
CA GLY A 77 -4.02 14.73 -8.37
C GLY A 77 -3.59 14.70 -6.90
N THR A 78 -3.80 13.58 -6.20
CA THR A 78 -3.54 13.45 -4.74
C THR A 78 -2.53 12.33 -4.43
N PRO A 79 -1.30 12.36 -4.99
CA PRO A 79 -0.35 11.24 -4.91
C PRO A 79 0.05 10.87 -3.48
N LEU A 80 0.27 11.85 -2.60
CA LEU A 80 0.59 11.59 -1.18
C LEU A 80 -0.56 10.88 -0.44
N SER A 81 -1.81 11.28 -0.74
CA SER A 81 -2.99 10.63 -0.14
C SER A 81 -3.13 9.18 -0.61
N HIS A 82 -2.83 8.90 -1.88
CA HIS A 82 -2.81 7.53 -2.41
C HIS A 82 -1.68 6.71 -1.80
N GLY A 83 -0.47 7.25 -1.69
CA GLY A 83 0.65 6.57 -1.05
C GLY A 83 0.36 6.18 0.40
N LEU A 84 -0.13 7.14 1.20
CA LEU A 84 -0.53 6.91 2.59
C LEU A 84 -1.67 5.89 2.70
N LEU A 85 -2.76 6.08 1.96
CA LEU A 85 -3.93 5.21 2.04
C LEU A 85 -3.59 3.78 1.58
N THR A 86 -2.79 3.63 0.52
CA THR A 86 -2.32 2.33 0.08
C THR A 86 -1.45 1.65 1.13
N ALA A 87 -0.43 2.34 1.67
CA ALA A 87 0.46 1.74 2.66
C ALA A 87 -0.30 1.34 3.94
N THR A 88 -1.01 2.29 4.54
CA THR A 88 -1.76 2.08 5.79
C THR A 88 -2.90 1.09 5.61
N GLY A 89 -3.70 1.22 4.56
CA GLY A 89 -4.83 0.32 4.30
C GLY A 89 -4.37 -1.11 4.07
N THR A 90 -3.27 -1.29 3.32
CA THR A 90 -2.72 -2.62 3.06
C THR A 90 -2.14 -3.24 4.32
N TYR A 91 -1.36 -2.49 5.10
CA TYR A 91 -0.82 -2.97 6.36
C TYR A 91 -1.94 -3.34 7.34
N ALA A 92 -2.94 -2.48 7.52
CA ALA A 92 -4.06 -2.77 8.41
C ALA A 92 -4.80 -4.04 8.00
N ALA A 93 -5.06 -4.24 6.71
CA ALA A 93 -5.71 -5.45 6.19
C ALA A 93 -4.88 -6.71 6.46
N ALA A 94 -3.58 -6.69 6.11
CA ALA A 94 -2.70 -7.84 6.34
C ALA A 94 -2.50 -8.13 7.83
N GLN A 95 -2.28 -7.09 8.63
CA GLN A 95 -2.08 -7.20 10.07
C GLN A 95 -3.33 -7.72 10.77
N ALA A 96 -4.53 -7.31 10.34
CA ALA A 96 -5.78 -7.85 10.86
C ALA A 96 -5.88 -9.37 10.63
N VAL A 97 -5.49 -9.86 9.44
CA VAL A 97 -5.44 -11.30 9.16
C VAL A 97 -4.45 -12.00 10.10
N PHE A 98 -3.24 -11.48 10.26
CA PHE A 98 -2.26 -12.08 11.17
C PHE A 98 -2.70 -12.06 12.63
N ILE A 99 -3.34 -10.97 13.10
CA ILE A 99 -3.91 -10.89 14.45
C ILE A 99 -4.98 -11.95 14.64
N VAL A 100 -5.90 -12.11 13.68
CA VAL A 100 -6.94 -13.14 13.75
C VAL A 100 -6.33 -14.54 13.82
N ILE A 101 -5.32 -14.84 12.99
CA ILE A 101 -4.61 -16.12 13.02
C ILE A 101 -3.94 -16.35 14.38
N GLN A 102 -3.24 -15.33 14.92
CA GLN A 102 -2.57 -15.39 16.21
C GLN A 102 -3.54 -15.67 17.36
N LEU A 103 -4.69 -14.99 17.38
CA LEU A 103 -5.72 -15.18 18.40
C LEU A 103 -6.37 -16.56 18.33
N ILE A 104 -6.64 -17.07 17.12
CA ILE A 104 -7.15 -18.45 16.93
C ILE A 104 -6.13 -19.49 17.40
N ALA A 105 -4.84 -19.23 17.19
CA ALA A 105 -3.75 -20.08 17.66
C ALA A 105 -3.51 -20.00 19.19
N GLY A 106 -4.27 -19.16 19.91
CA GLY A 106 -4.14 -18.99 21.36
C GLY A 106 -2.93 -18.14 21.78
N GLY A 107 -2.32 -17.41 20.86
CA GLY A 107 -1.19 -16.54 21.13
C GLY A 107 -1.61 -15.11 21.50
N ASP A 108 -0.67 -14.39 22.13
CA ASP A 108 -0.87 -12.99 22.48
C ASP A 108 -0.53 -12.05 21.32
N VAL A 109 -1.24 -10.91 21.28
CA VAL A 109 -1.02 -9.85 20.29
C VAL A 109 -0.15 -8.76 20.90
N ASN A 110 1.04 -8.54 20.34
CA ASN A 110 1.87 -7.39 20.69
C ASN A 110 1.31 -6.10 20.09
N TRP A 111 0.36 -5.48 20.80
CA TRP A 111 -0.27 -4.23 20.39
C TRP A 111 0.73 -3.09 20.14
N PHE A 112 1.77 -2.99 20.96
CA PHE A 112 2.80 -1.97 20.77
C PHE A 112 3.52 -2.16 19.43
N GLY A 113 3.94 -3.40 19.12
CA GLY A 113 4.60 -3.72 17.85
C GLY A 113 3.71 -3.42 16.64
N VAL A 114 2.40 -3.68 16.74
CA VAL A 114 1.42 -3.35 15.69
C VAL A 114 1.37 -1.85 15.43
N PHE A 115 1.18 -1.03 16.46
CA PHE A 115 1.09 0.43 16.29
C PHE A 115 2.43 1.06 15.91
N PHE A 116 3.54 0.54 16.44
CA PHE A 116 4.88 0.98 16.05
C PHE A 116 5.16 0.72 14.57
N THR A 117 4.84 -0.49 14.09
CA THR A 117 5.00 -0.85 12.67
C THR A 117 4.10 0.01 11.79
N LEU A 118 2.87 0.31 12.23
CA LEU A 118 1.99 1.25 11.52
C LEU A 118 2.63 2.64 11.35
N THR A 119 3.31 3.17 12.36
CA THR A 119 4.04 4.46 12.24
C THR A 119 5.13 4.39 11.19
N LEU A 120 5.88 3.29 11.14
CA LEU A 120 6.89 3.09 10.10
C LEU A 120 6.23 3.01 8.72
N VAL A 121 5.17 2.23 8.56
CA VAL A 121 4.42 2.09 7.30
C VAL A 121 3.83 3.42 6.84
N LEU A 122 3.38 4.28 7.75
CA LEU A 122 2.98 5.66 7.41
C LEU A 122 4.15 6.43 6.78
N GLY A 123 5.35 6.30 7.35
CA GLY A 123 6.59 6.82 6.77
C GLY A 123 6.86 6.25 5.38
N ALA A 124 6.70 4.93 5.18
CA ALA A 124 6.82 4.30 3.87
C ALA A 124 5.81 4.87 2.86
N GLY A 125 4.56 5.09 3.29
CA GLY A 125 3.51 5.70 2.48
C GLY A 125 3.83 7.13 2.04
N LEU A 126 4.43 7.93 2.93
CA LEU A 126 4.91 9.28 2.60
C LEU A 126 6.06 9.24 1.58
N VAL A 127 7.07 8.39 1.83
CA VAL A 127 8.24 8.26 0.95
C VAL A 127 7.81 7.75 -0.43
N GLY A 128 7.05 6.66 -0.49
CA GLY A 128 6.51 6.13 -1.74
C GLY A 128 5.63 7.14 -2.45
N GLY A 129 4.70 7.77 -1.72
CA GLY A 129 3.82 8.81 -2.25
C GLY A 129 4.58 9.98 -2.89
N PHE A 130 5.65 10.43 -2.24
CA PHE A 130 6.52 11.49 -2.75
C PHE A 130 7.30 11.04 -3.99
N LEU A 131 7.88 9.84 -3.98
CA LEU A 131 8.60 9.28 -5.13
C LEU A 131 7.68 9.16 -6.36
N GLY A 132 6.48 8.59 -6.18
CA GLY A 132 5.48 8.48 -7.24
C GLY A 132 5.03 9.84 -7.78
N SER A 133 4.85 10.84 -6.90
CA SER A 133 4.56 12.22 -7.29
C SER A 133 5.68 12.82 -8.14
N ARG A 134 6.95 12.61 -7.79
CA ARG A 134 8.09 13.10 -8.56
C ARG A 134 8.16 12.46 -9.95
N LEU A 135 7.86 11.17 -10.08
CA LEU A 135 7.78 10.50 -11.39
C LEU A 135 6.69 11.12 -12.28
N GLN A 136 5.50 11.37 -11.71
CA GLN A 136 4.42 12.05 -12.44
C GLN A 136 4.82 13.47 -12.86
N SER A 137 5.46 14.24 -11.99
CA SER A 137 5.88 15.62 -12.29
C SER A 137 6.92 15.71 -13.42
N LYS A 138 7.72 14.65 -13.60
CA LYS A 138 8.70 14.53 -14.68
C LYS A 138 8.10 14.01 -15.99
N GLY A 139 6.78 13.82 -16.06
CA GLY A 139 6.09 13.32 -17.24
C GLY A 139 6.25 11.83 -17.50
N ILE A 140 6.88 11.09 -16.57
CA ILE A 140 6.99 9.62 -16.66
C ILE A 140 5.60 9.06 -16.39
N ARG A 141 4.96 8.51 -17.42
CA ARG A 141 3.61 7.94 -17.34
C ARG A 141 3.65 6.43 -17.61
N PRO A 142 2.75 5.64 -17.00
CA PRO A 142 2.61 4.22 -17.33
C PRO A 142 2.33 4.02 -18.83
N SER A 143 2.85 2.94 -19.41
CA SER A 143 2.70 2.61 -20.83
C SER A 143 1.25 2.49 -21.30
N SER A 144 0.31 2.14 -20.41
CA SER A 144 -1.13 2.18 -20.67
C SER A 144 -1.69 3.58 -20.99
N ARG A 145 -0.89 4.64 -20.79
CA ARG A 145 -1.18 6.02 -21.19
C ARG A 145 -0.33 6.51 -22.37
N ALA A 146 0.66 5.73 -22.81
CA ALA A 146 1.56 6.10 -23.89
C ALA A 146 0.92 5.97 -25.28
N HIS A 147 -0.27 5.36 -25.40
CA HIS A 147 -0.97 5.22 -26.67
C HIS A 147 -2.42 5.73 -26.63
N PRO A 148 -2.66 7.01 -26.98
CA PRO A 148 -3.95 7.50 -27.44
C PRO A 148 -3.89 8.01 -28.89
N GLY A 149 -3.05 7.42 -29.77
CA GLY A 149 -3.02 7.84 -31.18
C GLY A 149 -1.81 7.43 -32.01
N GLY A 150 -1.48 6.14 -32.09
CA GLY A 150 -0.62 5.65 -33.18
C GLY A 150 -1.45 4.85 -34.17
N MET A 151 -1.78 5.54 -35.27
CA MET A 151 -2.13 5.08 -36.63
C MET A 151 -2.93 3.78 -36.75
#